data_AF-A0AAV2MFX1-F1
#
_entry.id   AF-A0AAV2MFX1-F1
#
_cell.length_a   1.000
_cell.length_b   1.000
_cell.length_c   1.000
_cell.angle_alpha   90.00
_cell.angle_beta   90.00
_cell.angle_gamma   90.00
#
_symmetry.space_group_name_H-M   'P 1'
#
loop_
_entity.id
_entity.type
_entity.pdbx_description
1 polymer ?
#
loop_
_entity_poly.entity_id
_entity_poly.type
_entity_poly.pdbx_seq_one_letter_code
_entity_poly.pdbx_strand_id
1 'polypeptide(L)'
;MSWSHAQSHCREHYSDLASVSDMKDLEKLKSAARGHTDFWIGLHRTSNQRTWYWSQPTVKYNAAESVWVPGQPNNYDGGANNCVTLDTSGRLNDIPCDEKNSCFICFQGPIKKTLEKIKMSSFVDLNPLSPISEQLREHFKANNLGDVKLSWSKDVFTKERKKK
;
A
#
# COMPACT_ATOMS: atom_id res chain seq x y z
N MET A 1 9.70 -11.34 -12.13
CA MET A 1 8.98 -10.07 -12.02
C MET A 1 10.01 -8.94 -11.93
N SER A 2 9.99 -7.92 -12.80
CA SER A 2 10.89 -6.76 -12.62
C SER A 2 10.45 -5.92 -11.42
N TRP A 3 11.33 -5.05 -10.91
CA TRP A 3 11.03 -4.19 -9.77
C TRP A 3 9.80 -3.31 -10.01
N SER A 4 9.69 -2.71 -11.20
CA SER A 4 8.56 -1.85 -11.58
C SER A 4 7.24 -2.60 -11.62
N HIS A 5 7.21 -3.82 -12.16
CA HIS A 5 6.00 -4.64 -12.17
C HIS A 5 5.61 -5.09 -10.76
N ALA A 6 6.60 -5.43 -9.92
CA ALA A 6 6.35 -5.76 -8.51
C ALA A 6 5.75 -4.56 -7.76
N GLN A 7 6.27 -3.36 -7.97
CA GLN A 7 5.70 -2.14 -7.40
C GLN A 7 4.27 -1.89 -7.84
N SER A 8 4.00 -1.99 -9.15
CA SER A 8 2.64 -1.81 -9.68
C SER A 8 1.67 -2.80 -9.06
N HIS A 9 2.05 -4.07 -8.96
CA HIS A 9 1.23 -5.09 -8.31
C HIS A 9 0.96 -4.75 -6.84
N CYS A 10 1.98 -4.33 -6.08
CA CYS A 10 1.77 -3.91 -4.70
C CYS A 10 0.90 -2.67 -4.57
N ARG A 11 0.92 -1.73 -5.51
CA ARG A 11 0.03 -0.55 -5.48
C ARG A 11 -1.40 -0.86 -5.94
N GLU A 12 -1.58 -1.92 -6.72
CA GLU A 12 -2.89 -2.39 -7.16
C GLU A 12 -3.64 -3.12 -6.04
N HIS A 13 -2.92 -3.93 -5.24
CA HIS A 13 -3.54 -4.79 -4.21
C HIS A 13 -3.25 -4.36 -2.78
N TYR A 14 -2.21 -3.56 -2.56
CA TYR A 14 -1.73 -3.12 -1.25
C TYR A 14 -1.39 -1.61 -1.30
N SER A 15 -0.49 -1.13 -0.44
CA SER A 15 -0.07 0.28 -0.47
C SER A 15 1.16 0.52 -1.36
N ASP A 16 2.22 -0.25 -1.19
CA ASP A 16 3.45 -0.17 -2.00
C ASP A 16 4.35 -1.40 -1.71
N LEU A 17 5.56 -1.45 -2.28
CA LEU A 17 6.62 -2.35 -1.84
C LEU A 17 7.08 -2.01 -0.41
N ALA A 18 7.47 -3.03 0.34
CA ALA A 18 7.88 -2.90 1.73
C ALA A 18 9.20 -2.14 1.92
N SER A 19 9.31 -1.46 3.06
CA SER A 19 10.54 -0.86 3.56
C SER A 19 11.19 -1.74 4.63
N VAL A 20 12.47 -1.51 4.95
CA VAL A 20 13.15 -2.25 6.04
C VAL A 20 12.45 -2.04 7.39
N SER A 21 11.90 -0.84 7.63
CA SER A 21 11.13 -0.54 8.84
C SER A 21 9.82 -1.33 8.97
N ASP A 22 9.28 -1.83 7.86
CA ASP A 22 8.08 -2.67 7.85
C ASP A 22 8.41 -4.13 8.14
N MET A 23 9.68 -4.52 8.00
CA MET A 23 10.16 -5.90 8.12
C MET A 23 10.62 -6.26 9.54
N LYS A 24 9.95 -5.70 10.55
CA LYS A 24 10.17 -6.03 11.98
C LYS A 24 10.04 -7.52 12.28
N ASP A 25 9.33 -8.27 11.43
CA ASP A 25 9.17 -9.72 11.51
C ASP A 25 9.95 -10.45 10.40
N LEU A 26 11.28 -10.31 10.38
CA LEU A 26 12.15 -11.05 9.45
C LEU A 26 11.89 -12.58 9.50
N GLU A 27 11.53 -13.12 10.66
CA GLU A 27 11.17 -14.54 10.81
C GLU A 27 9.90 -14.91 10.02
N LYS A 28 8.91 -14.02 9.95
CA LYS A 28 7.74 -14.25 9.09
C LYS A 28 8.15 -14.28 7.62
N LEU A 29 9.05 -13.39 7.20
CA LEU A 29 9.59 -13.40 5.84
C LEU A 29 10.30 -14.72 5.54
N LYS A 30 11.19 -15.19 6.42
CA LYS A 30 11.87 -16.48 6.27
C LYS A 30 10.89 -17.64 6.13
N SER A 31 9.82 -17.65 6.93
CA SER A 31 8.79 -18.70 6.84
C SER A 31 7.99 -18.63 5.53
N ALA A 32 7.74 -17.43 5.01
CA ALA A 32 6.99 -17.20 3.77
C ALA A 32 7.86 -17.34 2.52
N ALA A 33 9.18 -17.31 2.66
CA ALA A 33 10.15 -17.31 1.57
C ALA A 33 10.08 -18.56 0.67
N ARG A 34 9.58 -19.70 1.16
CA ARG A 34 9.41 -20.96 0.38
C ARG A 34 10.64 -21.35 -0.46
N GLY A 35 11.85 -21.06 0.04
CA GLY A 35 13.12 -21.34 -0.64
C GLY A 35 13.66 -20.21 -1.53
N HIS A 36 12.94 -19.09 -1.67
CA HIS A 36 13.45 -17.87 -2.29
C HIS A 36 14.44 -17.15 -1.39
N THR A 37 15.49 -16.60 -1.99
CA THR A 37 16.60 -15.96 -1.27
C THR A 37 16.57 -14.44 -1.34
N ASP A 38 15.93 -13.88 -2.37
CA ASP A 38 15.99 -12.45 -2.70
C ASP A 38 14.59 -11.89 -3.00
N PHE A 39 14.29 -10.77 -2.35
CA PHE A 39 12.97 -10.14 -2.41
C PHE A 39 13.09 -8.67 -2.78
N TRP A 40 12.41 -8.24 -3.84
CA TRP A 40 12.22 -6.84 -4.14
C TRP A 40 11.56 -6.12 -2.97
N ILE A 41 12.16 -4.99 -2.63
CA ILE A 41 11.67 -4.02 -1.65
C ILE A 41 11.61 -2.64 -2.29
N GLY A 42 11.00 -1.68 -1.60
CA GLY A 42 10.77 -0.35 -2.15
C GLY A 42 12.00 0.53 -2.31
N LEU A 43 13.21 0.07 -1.93
CA LEU A 43 14.41 0.89 -2.03
C LEU A 43 14.92 0.90 -3.47
N HIS A 44 15.07 2.11 -4.03
CA HIS A 44 15.56 2.30 -5.37
C HIS A 44 16.27 3.66 -5.51
N ARG A 45 16.95 3.89 -6.62
CA ARG A 45 17.46 5.20 -7.04
C ARG A 45 17.17 5.41 -8.52
N THR A 46 17.37 6.64 -9.00
CA THR A 46 17.33 6.91 -10.45
C THR A 46 18.76 6.91 -10.98
N SER A 47 18.95 6.57 -12.26
CA SER A 47 20.28 6.54 -12.92
C SER A 47 21.07 7.84 -12.76
N ASN A 48 20.37 8.96 -12.56
CA ASN A 48 20.94 10.30 -12.50
C ASN A 48 21.23 10.73 -11.05
N GLN A 49 20.88 9.91 -10.06
CA GLN A 49 20.98 10.21 -8.64
C GLN A 49 21.77 9.11 -7.92
N ARG A 50 22.76 9.51 -7.11
CA ARG A 50 23.50 8.58 -6.26
C ARG A 50 22.77 8.21 -4.96
N THR A 51 21.66 8.90 -4.67
CA THR A 51 20.92 8.80 -3.42
C THR A 51 19.82 7.76 -3.55
N TRP A 52 19.65 6.95 -2.51
CA TRP A 52 18.57 5.96 -2.41
C TRP A 52 17.30 6.58 -1.82
N TYR A 53 16.14 6.11 -2.29
CA TYR A 53 14.82 6.52 -1.85
C TYR A 53 13.89 5.31 -1.74
N TRP A 54 12.96 5.38 -0.80
CA TRP A 54 11.88 4.42 -0.71
C TRP A 54 10.76 4.81 -1.67
N SER A 55 10.14 3.82 -2.31
CA SER A 55 8.94 3.99 -3.11
C SER A 55 7.74 4.49 -2.28
N GLN A 56 7.74 4.16 -0.99
CA GLN A 56 6.78 4.64 -0.02
C GLN A 56 6.99 6.14 0.26
N PRO A 57 6.01 7.03 -0.02
CA PRO A 57 6.20 8.49 0.08
C PRO A 57 6.55 9.00 1.49
N THR A 58 6.19 8.25 2.52
CA THR A 58 6.34 8.65 3.92
C THR A 58 7.62 8.13 4.57
N VAL A 59 8.35 7.23 3.90
CA VAL A 59 9.55 6.60 4.44
C VAL A 59 10.79 7.29 3.87
N LYS A 60 11.66 7.80 4.75
CA LYS A 60 12.92 8.43 4.37
C LYS A 60 14.06 7.42 4.45
N TYR A 61 14.95 7.45 3.46
CA TYR A 61 16.17 6.67 3.51
C TYR A 61 17.16 7.31 4.50
N ASN A 62 17.73 6.48 5.38
CA ASN A 62 18.80 6.86 6.28
C ASN A 62 20.01 5.95 6.05
N ALA A 63 21.09 6.51 5.52
CA ALA A 63 22.31 5.74 5.23
C ALA A 63 22.95 5.16 6.51
N ALA A 64 22.83 5.83 7.66
CA ALA A 64 23.42 5.37 8.92
C ALA A 64 22.75 4.12 9.49
N GLU A 65 21.50 3.84 9.11
CA GLU A 65 20.72 2.69 9.55
C GLU A 65 20.63 1.60 8.46
N SER A 66 21.33 1.79 7.35
CA SER A 66 21.28 0.86 6.23
C SER A 66 22.09 -0.41 6.52
N VAL A 67 21.50 -1.57 6.18
CA VAL A 67 22.02 -2.90 6.47
C VAL A 67 22.47 -3.60 5.18
N TRP A 68 23.33 -2.93 4.41
CA TRP A 68 23.91 -3.50 3.20
C TRP A 68 24.71 -4.77 3.50
N VAL A 69 24.66 -5.73 2.58
CA VAL A 69 25.62 -6.84 2.57
C VAL A 69 27.04 -6.24 2.50
N PRO A 70 28.05 -6.81 3.20
CA PRO A 70 29.41 -6.32 3.12
C PRO A 70 29.88 -6.17 1.67
N GLY A 71 30.36 -4.99 1.30
CA GLY A 71 30.78 -4.66 -0.06
C GLY A 71 29.68 -4.08 -0.94
N GLN A 72 28.42 -3.99 -0.49
CA GLN A 72 27.33 -3.34 -1.21
C GLN A 72 27.08 -1.89 -0.74
N PRO A 73 26.48 -1.03 -1.58
CA PRO A 73 26.14 -1.27 -2.99
C PRO A 73 27.35 -1.19 -3.92
N ASN A 74 27.49 -2.13 -4.86
CA ASN A 74 28.71 -2.32 -5.65
C ASN A 74 28.53 -2.12 -7.16
N ASN A 75 27.29 -2.06 -7.65
CA ASN A 75 27.01 -1.97 -9.08
C ASN A 75 27.80 -3.00 -9.91
N TYR A 76 27.79 -4.27 -9.46
CA TYR A 76 28.76 -5.30 -9.87
C TYR A 76 28.89 -5.58 -11.37
N ASP A 77 27.85 -5.31 -12.16
CA ASP A 77 27.82 -5.57 -13.60
C ASP A 77 28.30 -4.36 -14.43
N GLY A 78 28.76 -3.29 -13.78
CA GLY A 78 29.11 -2.04 -14.43
C GLY A 78 27.89 -1.30 -15.00
N GLY A 79 26.68 -1.79 -14.72
CA GLY A 79 25.41 -1.31 -15.22
C GLY A 79 24.79 -0.23 -14.32
N ALA A 80 23.46 -0.22 -14.25
CA ALA A 80 22.69 0.72 -13.47
C ALA A 80 21.86 -0.04 -12.42
N ASN A 81 22.54 -0.62 -11.43
CA ASN A 81 21.93 -1.31 -10.29
C ASN A 81 21.23 -0.27 -9.41
N ASN A 82 19.98 -0.02 -9.76
CA ASN A 82 19.18 1.06 -9.22
C ASN A 82 18.02 0.56 -8.35
N CYS A 83 17.90 -0.75 -8.19
CA CYS A 83 16.87 -1.40 -7.39
C CYS A 83 17.52 -2.34 -6.38
N VAL A 84 16.79 -2.62 -5.30
CA VAL A 84 17.36 -3.35 -4.16
C VAL A 84 16.52 -4.56 -3.84
N THR A 85 17.20 -5.68 -3.60
CA THR A 85 16.62 -6.85 -2.95
C THR A 85 17.04 -6.93 -1.49
N LEU A 86 16.18 -7.56 -0.71
CA LEU A 86 16.48 -8.00 0.64
C LEU A 86 16.77 -9.50 0.62
N ASP A 87 17.85 -9.92 1.27
CA ASP A 87 18.13 -11.34 1.53
C ASP A 87 17.29 -11.87 2.72
N THR A 88 17.29 -13.19 2.94
CA THR A 88 16.61 -13.82 4.08
C THR A 88 17.20 -13.47 5.44
N SER A 89 18.37 -12.82 5.48
CA SER A 89 19.00 -12.26 6.68
C SER A 89 18.63 -10.79 6.92
N GLY A 90 17.79 -10.19 6.06
CA GLY A 90 17.38 -8.80 6.18
C GLY A 90 18.42 -7.81 5.65
N ARG A 91 19.36 -8.24 4.81
CA ARG A 91 20.42 -7.38 4.26
C ARG A 91 20.14 -6.94 2.83
N LEU A 92 20.63 -5.76 2.50
CA LEU A 92 20.37 -5.08 1.23
C LEU A 92 21.42 -5.44 0.17
N ASN A 93 20.96 -5.63 -1.06
CA ASN A 93 21.80 -5.88 -2.24
C ASN A 93 21.28 -5.08 -3.45
N ASP A 94 22.14 -4.31 -4.13
CA ASP A 94 21.73 -3.57 -5.33
C ASP A 94 21.89 -4.44 -6.59
N ILE A 95 20.83 -4.51 -7.38
CA ILE A 95 20.78 -5.33 -8.59
C ILE A 95 20.06 -4.59 -9.73
N PRO A 96 20.18 -5.06 -10.99
CA PRO A 96 19.45 -4.47 -12.11
C PRO A 96 17.95 -4.55 -11.90
N CYS A 97 17.24 -3.44 -12.08
CA CYS A 97 15.78 -3.37 -11.87
C CYS A 97 14.96 -4.35 -12.74
N ASP A 98 15.54 -4.79 -13.86
CA ASP A 98 14.93 -5.70 -14.81
C ASP A 98 15.18 -7.19 -14.47
N GLU A 99 15.87 -7.49 -13.36
CA GLU A 99 16.03 -8.86 -12.88
C GLU A 99 14.66 -9.52 -12.71
N LYS A 100 14.51 -10.73 -13.26
CA LYS A 100 13.21 -11.40 -13.39
C LYS A 100 13.01 -12.49 -12.34
N ASN A 101 14.05 -12.90 -11.62
CA ASN A 101 13.99 -14.06 -10.72
C ASN A 101 13.74 -13.71 -9.24
N SER A 102 13.48 -12.45 -8.91
CA SER A 102 13.19 -12.05 -7.52
C SER A 102 11.69 -12.15 -7.20
N CYS A 103 11.40 -12.62 -5.99
CA CYS A 103 10.11 -12.42 -5.34
C CYS A 103 9.98 -10.96 -4.88
N PHE A 104 8.84 -10.58 -4.30
CA PHE A 104 8.64 -9.21 -3.81
C PHE A 104 7.77 -9.20 -2.55
N ILE A 105 7.96 -8.17 -1.74
CA ILE A 105 7.21 -7.99 -0.48
C ILE A 105 6.39 -6.72 -0.59
N CYS A 106 5.08 -6.83 -0.46
CA CYS A 106 4.19 -5.68 -0.37
C CYS A 106 3.99 -5.24 1.08
N PHE A 107 3.83 -3.93 1.25
CA PHE A 107 3.43 -3.31 2.50
C PHE A 107 1.99 -2.82 2.40
N GLN A 108 1.21 -3.14 3.43
CA GLN A 108 -0.11 -2.56 3.65
C GLN A 108 0.01 -1.50 4.74
N GLY A 109 -0.02 -0.23 4.33
CA GLY A 109 -0.05 0.89 5.24
C GLY A 109 -1.40 1.01 5.97
N PRO A 110 -1.45 1.87 7.00
CA PRO A 110 -2.70 2.19 7.68
C PRO A 110 -3.73 2.67 6.65
N ILE A 111 -4.86 1.98 6.59
CA ILE A 111 -5.97 2.35 5.72
C ILE A 111 -6.42 3.75 6.15
N LYS A 112 -6.23 4.75 5.28
CA LYS A 112 -6.78 6.08 5.50
C LYS A 112 -8.31 5.96 5.45
N LYS A 113 -8.94 5.99 6.62
CA LYS A 113 -10.41 6.02 6.71
C LYS A 113 -10.87 7.41 6.29
N THR A 114 -11.43 7.52 5.10
CA THR A 114 -12.11 8.73 4.65
C THR A 114 -13.53 8.74 5.24
N LEU A 115 -13.86 9.79 5.98
CA LEU A 115 -15.23 10.01 6.47
C LEU A 115 -15.93 11.00 5.54
N GLU A 116 -16.77 10.48 4.66
CA GLU A 116 -17.62 11.30 3.80
C GLU A 116 -19.02 11.42 4.39
N LYS A 117 -19.52 12.66 4.53
CA LYS A 117 -20.89 12.93 4.99
C LYS A 117 -21.79 13.21 3.80
N ILE A 118 -22.72 12.30 3.52
CA ILE A 118 -23.70 12.45 2.44
C ILE A 118 -25.04 12.85 3.05
N LYS A 119 -25.61 13.97 2.60
CA LYS A 119 -26.98 14.38 2.97
C LYS A 119 -27.95 13.89 1.92
N MET A 120 -28.96 13.13 2.34
CA MET A 120 -30.03 12.63 1.47
C MET A 120 -31.36 13.29 1.85
N SER A 121 -32.10 13.75 0.86
CA SER A 121 -33.45 14.30 1.01
C SER A 121 -34.42 13.54 0.12
N SER A 122 -35.56 13.15 0.68
CA SER A 122 -36.61 12.42 -0.03
C SER A 122 -37.97 13.04 0.29
N PHE A 123 -38.91 12.91 -0.65
CA PHE A 123 -40.31 13.25 -0.46
C PHE A 123 -41.11 12.15 0.26
N VAL A 124 -40.52 10.96 0.37
CA VAL A 124 -41.10 9.76 1.00
C VAL A 124 -40.36 9.46 2.29
N ASP A 125 -41.05 8.91 3.30
CA ASP A 125 -40.40 8.42 4.51
C ASP A 125 -39.44 7.27 4.16
N LEU A 126 -38.16 7.47 4.47
CA LEU A 126 -37.09 6.54 4.18
C LEU A 126 -36.93 5.47 5.27
N ASN A 127 -37.80 5.45 6.28
CA ASN A 127 -37.77 4.44 7.34
C ASN A 127 -38.56 3.19 6.93
N PRO A 128 -37.98 1.98 7.05
CA PRO A 128 -36.67 1.66 7.62
C PRO A 128 -35.50 1.93 6.65
N LEU A 129 -34.35 2.38 7.19
CA LEU A 129 -33.15 2.70 6.39
C LEU A 129 -32.37 1.47 5.89
N SER A 130 -32.80 0.26 6.23
CA SER A 130 -32.11 -0.98 5.86
C SER A 130 -32.01 -1.20 4.34
N PRO A 131 -33.07 -1.03 3.52
CA PRO A 131 -32.97 -1.30 2.08
C PRO A 131 -32.04 -0.30 1.39
N ILE A 132 -32.06 0.96 1.83
CA ILE A 132 -31.21 2.03 1.30
C ILE A 132 -29.74 1.75 1.66
N SER A 133 -29.49 1.28 2.89
CA SER A 133 -28.15 0.90 3.33
C SER A 133 -27.58 -0.23 2.47
N GLU A 134 -28.41 -1.20 2.09
CA GLU A 134 -28.01 -2.34 1.27
C GLU A 134 -27.67 -1.89 -0.17
N GLN A 135 -28.55 -1.10 -0.79
CA GLN A 135 -28.30 -0.53 -2.13
C GLN A 135 -27.02 0.32 -2.18
N LEU A 136 -26.78 1.15 -1.17
CA LEU A 136 -25.55 1.94 -1.10
C LEU A 136 -24.31 1.05 -0.99
N ARG A 137 -24.37 -0.03 -0.19
CA ARG A 137 -23.25 -0.98 -0.07
C ARG A 137 -22.94 -1.66 -1.40
N GLU A 138 -23.96 -2.09 -2.13
CA GLU A 138 -23.80 -2.67 -3.47
C GLU A 138 -23.18 -1.67 -4.45
N HIS A 139 -23.66 -0.42 -4.42
CA HIS A 139 -23.10 0.64 -5.27
C HIS A 139 -21.62 0.91 -4.96
N PHE A 140 -21.24 0.98 -3.68
CA PHE A 140 -19.84 1.17 -3.30
C PHE A 140 -18.96 -0.02 -3.70
N LYS A 141 -19.45 -1.26 -3.55
CA LYS A 141 -18.75 -2.46 -4.01
C LYS A 141 -18.51 -2.43 -5.52
N ALA A 142 -19.53 -2.07 -6.30
CA ALA A 142 -19.43 -1.98 -7.75
C ALA A 142 -18.43 -0.92 -8.24
N ASN A 143 -18.13 0.10 -7.40
CA ASN A 143 -17.17 1.16 -7.69
C ASN A 143 -15.81 0.97 -7.00
N ASN A 144 -15.47 -0.25 -6.55
CA ASN A 144 -14.20 -0.57 -5.90
C ASN A 144 -13.89 0.23 -4.62
N LEU A 145 -14.92 0.72 -3.91
CA LEU A 145 -14.75 1.48 -2.65
C LEU A 145 -14.71 0.59 -1.39
N GLY A 146 -14.61 -0.73 -1.57
CA GLY A 146 -14.30 -1.68 -0.49
C GLY A 146 -15.34 -1.75 0.64
N ASP A 147 -14.85 -2.03 1.85
CA ASP A 147 -15.66 -2.31 3.05
C ASP A 147 -16.15 -1.02 3.74
N VAL A 148 -17.24 -0.45 3.20
CA VAL A 148 -17.80 0.82 3.68
C VAL A 148 -18.67 0.61 4.93
N LYS A 149 -18.33 1.27 6.04
CA LYS A 149 -19.19 1.34 7.23
C LYS A 149 -20.18 2.48 7.11
N LEU A 150 -21.46 2.16 6.94
CA LEU A 150 -22.55 3.14 6.92
C LEU A 150 -23.09 3.42 8.33
N SER A 151 -23.35 4.69 8.61
CA SER A 151 -24.03 5.17 9.82
C SER A 151 -25.00 6.30 9.46
N TRP A 152 -26.16 6.31 10.09
CA TRP A 152 -27.23 7.29 9.81
C TRP A 152 -27.44 8.23 10.99
N SER A 153 -27.61 9.52 10.72
CA SER A 153 -28.10 10.52 11.67
C SER A 153 -29.43 11.07 11.15
N LYS A 154 -30.48 11.04 11.96
CA LYS A 154 -31.75 11.69 11.61
C LYS A 154 -31.72 13.13 12.09
N ASP A 155 -31.75 14.09 11.17
CA ASP A 155 -32.22 15.43 11.49
C ASP A 155 -33.75 15.37 11.46
N VAL A 156 -34.38 15.33 12.64
CA VAL A 156 -35.85 15.33 12.76
C VAL A 156 -36.36 16.71 12.37
N PHE A 157 -36.75 16.89 11.10
CA PHE A 157 -37.49 18.08 10.70
C PHE A 157 -38.95 17.94 11.15
N THR A 158 -39.30 18.59 12.26
CA THR A 158 -40.70 18.84 12.62
C THR A 158 -41.29 19.78 11.57
N LYS A 159 -42.09 19.22 10.65
CA LYS A 159 -42.92 20.00 9.73
C LYS A 159 -43.97 20.72 10.56
N GLU A 160 -43.74 21.99 10.90
CA GLU A 160 -44.80 22.84 11.45
C GLU A 160 -45.94 22.89 10.45
N ARG A 161 -47.09 22.30 10.81
CA ARG A 161 -48.35 22.54 10.11
C ARG A 161 -48.65 24.02 10.24
N LYS A 162 -48.56 24.79 9.14
CA LYS A 162 -49.22 26.09 9.03
C LYS A 162 -50.71 25.86 9.35
N LYS A 163 -51.15 26.35 10.52
CA LYS A 163 -52.58 26.49 10.80
C LYS A 163 -53.16 27.49 9.79
N LYS A 164 -54.34 27.15 9.29
CA LYS A 164 -55.13 27.86 8.27
C LYS A 164 -55.15 29.36 8.46
#